data_AF-H2XN59-F1
#
_entry.id   AF-H2XN59-F1
#
_cell.length_a   1.000
_cell.length_b   1.000
_cell.length_c   1.000
_cell.angle_alpha   90.00
_cell.angle_beta   90.00
_cell.angle_gamma   90.00
#
_symmetry.space_group_name_H-M   'P 1'
#
loop_
_entity.id
_entity.type
_entity.pdbx_description
1 polymer ?
#
loop_
_entity_poly.entity_id
_entity_poly.type
_entity_poly.pdbx_seq_one_letter_code
_entity_poly.pdbx_strand_id
1 'polypeptide(L)'
;MPGEIPKHPLCGGGCTVTHDRAYFDDADAVVFMMKSAKRNDLPDPKKRRPNQAFVWWSRESAWTAKYLYRKSLDDFDDYFNWTMTHRRDSDVNGMLYPFVARDFVKTRLKSEDQRKDNQEMEPKIRDVIARKTGVVAWVASNCALTEGAKQRFIVVQQLQRLGVGVDIYGHCGNLTFGSKGFYPTLADYKFYLAFENGVHCRGYITEKLWFNAFYSGAVPIVWGPPKSDVEEIAPPGSFIHYDDFNSLEELAKYLKHLDTDMGAYTKYFAWRWKIPGYYPLLEHKNHFDNAFCELCRFIKGGVNQVSHKTVPSLKKFWFDADTDDCLKMFVKFYPKWK
;
A
#
# COMPACT_ATOMS: atom_id res chain seq x y z
N MET A 1 -4.46 -3.62 -16.64
CA MET A 1 -3.61 -3.84 -17.83
C MET A 1 -4.11 -5.09 -18.53
N PRO A 2 -4.55 -5.00 -19.79
CA PRO A 2 -4.56 -6.14 -20.70
C PRO A 2 -3.13 -6.49 -21.15
N GLY A 3 -2.86 -7.75 -21.43
CA GLY A 3 -1.58 -8.24 -21.95
C GLY A 3 -1.01 -9.41 -21.15
N GLU A 4 0.09 -9.97 -21.65
CA GLU A 4 0.83 -11.03 -20.98
C GLU A 4 1.54 -10.51 -19.72
N ILE A 5 1.42 -11.27 -18.64
CA ILE A 5 2.19 -11.07 -17.42
C ILE A 5 3.66 -11.43 -17.74
N PRO A 6 4.58 -10.45 -17.77
CA PRO A 6 5.92 -10.69 -18.30
C PRO A 6 6.68 -11.66 -17.40
N LYS A 7 7.52 -12.50 -18.00
CA LYS A 7 8.34 -13.46 -17.25
C LYS A 7 9.31 -12.74 -16.33
N HIS A 8 9.04 -12.80 -15.04
CA HIS A 8 9.85 -12.23 -13.97
C HIS A 8 10.17 -13.32 -12.95
N PRO A 9 11.36 -13.34 -12.32
CA PRO A 9 11.71 -14.33 -11.29
C PRO A 9 10.68 -14.46 -10.16
N LEU A 10 9.91 -13.40 -9.89
CA LEU A 10 8.87 -13.37 -8.85
C LEU A 10 7.49 -13.83 -9.33
N CYS A 11 7.17 -13.69 -10.62
CA CYS A 11 5.85 -14.06 -11.17
C CYS A 11 5.86 -15.40 -11.93
N GLY A 12 7.03 -15.84 -12.39
CA GLY A 12 7.21 -16.96 -13.31
C GLY A 12 6.68 -16.73 -14.74
N GLY A 13 5.83 -15.71 -14.96
CA GLY A 13 5.17 -15.38 -16.23
C GLY A 13 4.13 -16.42 -16.65
N GLY A 14 3.60 -16.27 -17.87
CA GLY A 14 2.73 -17.28 -18.50
C GLY A 14 1.26 -17.21 -18.09
N CYS A 15 0.79 -16.03 -17.66
CA CYS A 15 -0.63 -15.73 -17.59
C CYS A 15 -0.92 -14.54 -18.50
N THR A 16 -2.11 -14.49 -19.07
CA THR A 16 -2.58 -13.36 -19.88
C THR A 16 -3.77 -12.71 -19.19
N VAL A 17 -3.72 -11.38 -19.04
CA VAL A 17 -4.85 -10.61 -18.51
C VAL A 17 -5.57 -9.96 -19.68
N THR A 18 -6.88 -10.04 -19.72
CA THR A 18 -7.70 -9.37 -20.75
C THR A 18 -8.95 -8.77 -20.14
N HIS A 19 -9.50 -7.76 -20.82
CA HIS A 19 -10.84 -7.22 -20.53
C HIS A 19 -11.88 -7.73 -21.53
N ASP A 20 -11.46 -8.50 -22.53
CA ASP A 20 -12.34 -9.08 -23.53
C ASP A 20 -13.16 -10.23 -22.92
N ARG A 21 -14.49 -10.03 -22.92
CA ARG A 21 -15.44 -10.98 -22.35
C ARG A 21 -15.60 -12.24 -23.17
N ALA A 22 -15.13 -12.27 -24.42
CA ALA A 22 -15.15 -13.47 -25.25
C ALA A 22 -14.34 -14.62 -24.60
N TYR A 23 -13.31 -14.29 -23.82
CA TYR A 23 -12.48 -15.26 -23.08
C TYR A 23 -13.08 -15.66 -21.73
N PHE A 24 -14.29 -15.24 -21.39
CA PHE A 24 -14.92 -15.57 -20.10
C PHE A 24 -14.92 -17.08 -19.86
N ASP A 25 -15.27 -17.86 -20.88
CA ASP A 25 -15.36 -19.32 -20.78
C ASP A 25 -14.00 -20.02 -20.68
N ASP A 26 -12.94 -19.41 -21.22
CA ASP A 26 -11.60 -19.99 -21.26
C ASP A 26 -10.70 -19.52 -20.10
N ALA A 27 -11.16 -18.54 -19.31
CA ALA A 27 -10.38 -17.96 -18.23
C ALA A 27 -10.28 -18.89 -17.00
N ASP A 28 -9.06 -19.10 -16.51
CA ASP A 28 -8.81 -19.76 -15.21
C ASP A 28 -9.36 -18.94 -14.03
N ALA A 29 -9.37 -17.61 -14.14
CA ALA A 29 -9.89 -16.72 -13.13
C ALA A 29 -10.57 -15.49 -13.74
N VAL A 30 -11.76 -15.16 -13.23
CA VAL A 30 -12.50 -13.94 -13.55
C VAL A 30 -12.41 -12.99 -12.36
N VAL A 31 -11.78 -11.83 -12.57
CA VAL A 31 -11.47 -10.87 -11.51
C VAL A 31 -12.50 -9.75 -11.50
N PHE A 32 -13.21 -9.61 -10.38
CA PHE A 32 -14.24 -8.60 -10.17
C PHE A 32 -13.67 -7.46 -9.35
N MET A 33 -13.35 -6.35 -10.02
CA MET A 33 -12.90 -5.15 -9.32
C MET A 33 -14.08 -4.52 -8.56
N MET A 34 -14.00 -4.50 -7.24
CA MET A 34 -15.03 -4.02 -6.32
C MET A 34 -15.65 -2.70 -6.78
N LYS A 35 -14.81 -1.72 -7.16
CA LYS A 35 -15.24 -0.39 -7.59
C LYS A 35 -16.21 -0.44 -8.77
N SER A 36 -15.88 -1.18 -9.82
CA SER A 36 -16.63 -1.19 -11.09
C SER A 36 -17.66 -2.31 -11.20
N ALA A 37 -17.54 -3.39 -10.42
CA ALA A 37 -18.47 -4.51 -10.45
C ALA A 37 -19.90 -4.06 -10.07
N LYS A 38 -20.86 -4.23 -10.98
CA LYS A 38 -22.28 -3.93 -10.77
C LYS A 38 -23.06 -5.22 -10.66
N ARG A 39 -24.00 -5.30 -9.70
CA ARG A 39 -24.76 -6.53 -9.41
C ARG A 39 -25.49 -7.11 -10.63
N ASN A 40 -25.99 -6.25 -11.52
CA ASN A 40 -26.70 -6.65 -12.75
C ASN A 40 -25.78 -7.08 -13.90
N ASP A 41 -24.46 -6.96 -13.73
CA ASP A 41 -23.43 -7.32 -14.72
C ASP A 41 -22.60 -8.53 -14.25
N LEU A 42 -23.00 -9.14 -13.13
CA LEU A 42 -22.35 -10.31 -12.57
C LEU A 42 -22.89 -11.59 -13.22
N PRO A 43 -22.02 -12.52 -13.64
CA PRO A 43 -22.46 -13.81 -14.15
C PRO A 43 -23.16 -14.62 -13.06
N ASP A 44 -24.06 -15.51 -13.48
CA ASP A 44 -24.66 -16.48 -12.56
C ASP A 44 -23.56 -17.39 -12.01
N PRO A 45 -23.32 -17.45 -10.68
CA PRO A 45 -22.28 -18.31 -10.10
C PRO A 45 -22.53 -19.80 -10.38
N LYS A 46 -23.77 -20.20 -10.71
CA LYS A 46 -24.09 -21.58 -11.13
C LYS A 46 -23.52 -21.93 -12.50
N LYS A 47 -23.14 -20.95 -13.31
CA LYS A 47 -22.48 -21.13 -14.61
C LYS A 47 -20.96 -21.15 -14.52
N ARG A 48 -20.39 -20.95 -13.32
CA ARG A 48 -18.94 -21.01 -13.10
C ARG A 48 -18.45 -22.43 -13.35
N ARG A 49 -17.44 -22.57 -14.21
CA ARG A 49 -16.83 -23.87 -14.54
C ARG A 49 -16.05 -24.44 -13.35
N PRO A 50 -15.91 -25.78 -13.23
CA PRO A 50 -15.18 -26.39 -12.11
C PRO A 50 -13.72 -25.94 -11.96
N ASN A 51 -13.06 -25.56 -13.06
CA ASN A 51 -11.67 -25.10 -13.11
C ASN A 51 -11.53 -23.58 -13.22
N GLN A 52 -12.63 -22.83 -13.02
CA GLN A 52 -12.64 -21.37 -13.09
C GLN A 52 -12.92 -20.76 -11.72
N ALA A 53 -12.12 -19.76 -11.34
CA ALA A 53 -12.30 -19.04 -10.08
C ALA A 53 -12.91 -17.64 -10.29
N PHE A 54 -13.86 -17.26 -9.44
CA PHE A 54 -14.31 -15.87 -9.31
C PHE A 54 -13.53 -15.19 -8.19
N VAL A 55 -12.85 -14.10 -8.50
CA VAL A 55 -11.95 -13.40 -7.57
C VAL A 55 -12.49 -12.02 -7.25
N TRP A 56 -12.78 -11.76 -5.98
CA TRP A 56 -13.13 -10.42 -5.52
C TRP A 56 -11.87 -9.58 -5.33
N TRP A 57 -11.74 -8.47 -6.07
CA TRP A 57 -10.56 -7.62 -6.01
C TRP A 57 -10.87 -6.23 -5.46
N SER A 58 -10.21 -5.82 -4.37
CA SER A 58 -10.26 -4.44 -3.87
C SER A 58 -8.87 -3.86 -3.59
N ARG A 59 -8.60 -2.69 -4.15
CA ARG A 59 -7.46 -1.83 -3.80
C ARG A 59 -7.79 -0.75 -2.78
N GLU A 60 -9.07 -0.57 -2.48
CA GLU A 60 -9.58 0.47 -1.59
C GLU A 60 -9.92 -0.12 -0.22
N SER A 61 -10.08 0.74 0.79
CA SER A 61 -10.47 0.34 2.14
C SER A 61 -11.91 -0.19 2.23
N ALA A 62 -12.23 -0.90 3.32
CA ALA A 62 -13.59 -1.31 3.62
C ALA A 62 -14.55 -0.10 3.74
N TRP A 63 -14.09 1.00 4.36
CA TRP A 63 -14.84 2.27 4.41
C TRP A 63 -15.22 2.76 3.01
N THR A 64 -14.24 2.84 2.11
CA THR A 64 -14.46 3.31 0.72
C THR A 64 -15.43 2.41 -0.02
N ALA A 65 -15.29 1.08 0.12
CA ALA A 65 -16.22 0.12 -0.48
C ALA A 65 -17.65 0.31 0.04
N LYS A 66 -17.82 0.45 1.36
CA LYS A 66 -19.13 0.55 2.02
C LYS A 66 -19.83 1.88 1.79
N TYR A 67 -19.13 3.01 2.00
CA TYR A 67 -19.75 4.33 2.06
C TYR A 67 -19.60 5.13 0.77
N LEU A 68 -18.41 5.13 0.17
CA LEU A 68 -18.20 5.89 -1.08
C LEU A 68 -18.78 5.16 -2.29
N TYR A 69 -18.52 3.86 -2.42
CA TYR A 69 -19.04 3.05 -3.53
C TYR A 69 -20.35 2.33 -3.24
N ARG A 70 -20.88 2.45 -2.01
CA ARG A 70 -22.19 1.93 -1.62
C ARG A 70 -22.38 0.45 -1.96
N LYS A 71 -21.34 -0.36 -1.78
CA LYS A 71 -21.40 -1.80 -2.01
C LYS A 71 -22.12 -2.48 -0.86
N SER A 72 -23.26 -3.10 -1.15
CA SER A 72 -23.78 -4.17 -0.31
C SER A 72 -23.02 -5.45 -0.65
N LEU A 73 -22.67 -6.20 0.40
CA LEU A 73 -21.99 -7.49 0.28
C LEU A 73 -22.84 -8.65 0.82
N ASP A 74 -24.11 -8.38 1.10
CA ASP A 74 -25.03 -9.34 1.74
C ASP A 74 -25.40 -10.50 0.81
N ASP A 75 -25.31 -10.31 -0.51
CA ASP A 75 -25.70 -11.31 -1.52
C ASP A 75 -24.51 -12.07 -2.13
N PHE A 76 -23.33 -12.00 -1.50
CA PHE A 76 -22.09 -12.62 -2.01
C PHE A 76 -21.61 -13.80 -1.18
N ASP A 77 -22.48 -14.35 -0.35
CA ASP A 77 -22.21 -15.63 0.30
C ASP A 77 -22.01 -16.70 -0.77
N ASP A 78 -20.89 -17.43 -0.66
CA ASP A 78 -20.42 -18.46 -1.59
C ASP A 78 -20.23 -18.04 -3.06
N TYR A 79 -20.34 -16.74 -3.37
CA TYR A 79 -20.25 -16.25 -4.74
C TYR A 79 -18.81 -16.27 -5.26
N PHE A 80 -17.85 -15.77 -4.48
CA PHE A 80 -16.44 -15.71 -4.89
C PHE A 80 -15.67 -16.92 -4.39
N ASN A 81 -14.71 -17.40 -5.16
CA ASN A 81 -13.77 -18.41 -4.71
C ASN A 81 -12.69 -17.79 -3.83
N TRP A 82 -12.14 -16.65 -4.28
CA TRP A 82 -10.97 -16.04 -3.68
C TRP A 82 -11.15 -14.55 -3.47
N THR A 83 -10.43 -14.04 -2.48
CA THR A 83 -10.28 -12.60 -2.23
C THR A 83 -8.88 -12.15 -2.62
N MET A 84 -8.80 -11.02 -3.30
CA MET A 84 -7.56 -10.34 -3.66
C MET A 84 -7.63 -8.92 -3.11
N THR A 85 -6.97 -8.64 -1.99
CA THR A 85 -7.08 -7.33 -1.33
C THR A 85 -5.77 -6.90 -0.67
N HIS A 86 -5.77 -5.74 0.01
CA HIS A 86 -4.64 -5.33 0.84
C HIS A 86 -4.52 -6.11 2.16
N ARG A 87 -5.57 -6.85 2.56
CA ARG A 87 -5.55 -7.59 3.81
C ARG A 87 -4.70 -8.85 3.70
N ARG A 88 -4.01 -9.18 4.79
CA ARG A 88 -3.13 -10.34 4.88
C ARG A 88 -3.88 -11.67 4.94
N ASP A 89 -5.15 -11.65 5.33
CA ASP A 89 -6.03 -12.82 5.37
C ASP A 89 -6.79 -13.03 4.07
N SER A 90 -6.45 -12.30 2.99
CA SER A 90 -6.91 -12.63 1.64
C SER A 90 -6.19 -13.84 1.05
N ASP A 91 -6.88 -14.59 0.20
CA ASP A 91 -6.31 -15.76 -0.50
C ASP A 91 -5.14 -15.33 -1.40
N VAL A 92 -5.31 -14.22 -2.12
CA VAL A 92 -4.26 -13.57 -2.88
C VAL A 92 -3.97 -12.23 -2.22
N ASN A 93 -2.74 -12.02 -1.76
CA ASN A 93 -2.35 -10.72 -1.27
C ASN A 93 -2.20 -9.78 -2.49
N GLY A 94 -3.23 -8.99 -2.75
CA GLY A 94 -3.29 -8.01 -3.83
C GLY A 94 -2.59 -6.69 -3.49
N MET A 95 -1.82 -6.63 -2.39
CA MET A 95 -1.07 -5.44 -2.03
C MET A 95 -0.09 -5.05 -3.13
N LEU A 96 0.12 -3.73 -3.22
CA LEU A 96 1.23 -3.08 -3.92
C LEU A 96 2.56 -3.24 -3.15
N TYR A 97 2.74 -4.37 -2.46
CA TYR A 97 4.00 -4.73 -1.84
C TYR A 97 4.88 -5.39 -2.91
N PRO A 98 6.20 -5.14 -3.01
CA PRO A 98 7.07 -5.97 -3.84
C PRO A 98 7.21 -7.38 -3.26
N PHE A 99 6.26 -8.29 -3.55
CA PHE A 99 6.18 -9.77 -3.46
C PHE A 99 6.80 -10.57 -2.30
N VAL A 100 7.73 -10.02 -1.55
CA VAL A 100 8.66 -10.74 -0.68
C VAL A 100 8.61 -10.21 0.76
N ALA A 101 7.64 -9.35 1.10
CA ALA A 101 7.71 -8.53 2.32
C ALA A 101 8.12 -9.28 3.53
N ARG A 102 7.29 -10.23 3.85
CA ARG A 102 7.10 -10.51 5.25
C ARG A 102 8.10 -11.57 5.61
N ASP A 103 8.13 -12.63 4.81
CA ASP A 103 8.98 -13.77 5.10
C ASP A 103 10.42 -13.43 4.76
N PHE A 104 10.73 -12.71 3.68
CA PHE A 104 12.12 -12.30 3.39
C PHE A 104 12.62 -11.17 4.27
N VAL A 105 11.85 -10.10 4.52
CA VAL A 105 12.32 -9.02 5.43
C VAL A 105 12.43 -9.56 6.85
N LYS A 106 11.46 -10.32 7.37
CA LYS A 106 11.57 -10.86 8.74
C LYS A 106 12.64 -11.93 8.87
N THR A 107 12.81 -12.85 7.91
CA THR A 107 13.89 -13.85 8.00
C THR A 107 15.26 -13.20 7.91
N ARG A 108 15.50 -12.27 6.97
CA ARG A 108 16.78 -11.56 6.88
C ARG A 108 17.07 -10.60 8.02
N LEU A 109 16.05 -9.99 8.63
CA LEU A 109 16.27 -9.14 9.80
C LEU A 109 16.46 -9.92 11.09
N LYS A 110 15.91 -11.15 11.16
CA LYS A 110 16.09 -12.07 12.30
C LYS A 110 17.40 -12.84 12.23
N SER A 111 17.94 -13.11 11.04
CA SER A 111 19.28 -13.65 10.95
C SER A 111 20.23 -12.64 11.57
N GLU A 112 20.95 -13.04 12.62
CA GLU A 112 22.18 -12.40 13.11
C GLU A 112 23.28 -12.47 12.04
N ASP A 113 22.93 -12.31 10.77
CA ASP A 113 23.87 -12.29 9.66
C ASP A 113 24.71 -11.04 9.87
N GLN A 114 25.91 -11.29 10.39
CA GLN A 114 26.99 -10.36 10.70
C GLN A 114 27.54 -9.71 9.43
N ARG A 115 26.66 -9.18 8.57
CA ARG A 115 27.09 -8.28 7.51
C ARG A 115 27.53 -7.00 8.20
N LYS A 116 28.83 -6.99 8.51
CA LYS A 116 29.63 -5.80 8.80
C LYS A 116 29.18 -4.70 7.84
N ASP A 117 29.09 -3.48 8.36
CA ASP A 117 28.97 -2.23 7.61
C ASP A 117 29.13 -2.45 6.11
N ASN A 118 28.01 -2.36 5.38
CA ASN A 118 28.10 -2.35 3.93
C ASN A 118 28.64 -0.96 3.54
N GLN A 119 29.97 -0.86 3.56
CA GLN A 119 30.78 0.32 3.23
C GLN A 119 30.47 0.87 1.84
N GLU A 120 29.81 0.12 0.96
CA GLU A 120 29.37 0.59 -0.35
C GLU A 120 27.97 1.25 -0.29
N MET A 121 27.09 0.73 0.57
CA MET A 121 25.74 1.28 0.75
C MET A 121 25.72 2.54 1.63
N GLU A 122 26.64 2.66 2.59
CA GLU A 122 26.72 3.85 3.44
C GLU A 122 27.01 5.13 2.62
N PRO A 123 28.02 5.19 1.72
CA PRO A 123 28.21 6.32 0.82
C PRO A 123 27.00 6.59 -0.07
N LYS A 124 26.38 5.55 -0.66
CA LYS A 124 25.17 5.70 -1.48
C LYS A 124 24.01 6.32 -0.69
N ILE A 125 23.82 5.92 0.57
CA ILE A 125 22.81 6.52 1.45
C ILE A 125 23.18 7.96 1.78
N ARG A 126 24.44 8.24 2.14
CA ARG A 126 24.91 9.61 2.40
C ARG A 126 24.70 10.53 1.20
N ASP A 127 25.03 10.08 -0.01
CA ASP A 127 24.79 10.81 -1.26
C ASP A 127 23.30 11.06 -1.49
N VAL A 128 22.46 10.04 -1.24
CA VAL A 128 21.00 10.15 -1.32
C VAL A 128 20.43 11.12 -0.28
N ILE A 129 21.04 11.24 0.89
CA ILE A 129 20.65 12.21 1.92
C ILE A 129 21.13 13.62 1.54
N ALA A 130 22.36 13.75 1.06
CA ALA A 130 23.00 15.03 0.74
C ALA A 130 22.31 15.77 -0.42
N ARG A 131 21.71 15.04 -1.36
CA ARG A 131 20.94 15.64 -2.47
C ARG A 131 19.54 16.13 -2.07
N LYS A 132 19.06 15.83 -0.85
CA LYS A 132 17.69 16.16 -0.46
C LYS A 132 17.57 17.65 -0.20
N THR A 133 16.68 18.29 -0.93
CA THR A 133 16.41 19.74 -0.84
C THR A 133 15.07 20.03 -0.19
N GLY A 134 14.12 19.09 -0.24
CA GLY A 134 12.81 19.22 0.38
C GLY A 134 12.73 18.53 1.74
N VAL A 135 11.90 19.06 2.64
CA VAL A 135 11.69 18.46 3.97
C VAL A 135 10.64 17.36 3.88
N VAL A 136 9.38 17.71 3.60
CA VAL A 136 8.27 16.75 3.51
C VAL A 136 7.52 16.92 2.20
N ALA A 137 7.28 15.82 1.48
CA ALA A 137 6.34 15.77 0.36
C ALA A 137 5.07 15.04 0.75
N TRP A 138 3.95 15.50 0.20
CA TRP A 138 2.67 14.79 0.21
C TRP A 138 2.03 14.83 -1.17
N VAL A 139 1.58 13.67 -1.65
CA VAL A 139 0.88 13.59 -2.93
C VAL A 139 -0.53 13.08 -2.68
N ALA A 140 -1.52 13.88 -3.04
CA ALA A 140 -2.90 13.50 -2.86
C ALA A 140 -3.81 14.12 -3.93
N SER A 141 -4.75 13.32 -4.41
CA SER A 141 -5.86 13.79 -5.26
C SER A 141 -7.24 13.58 -4.65
N ASN A 142 -7.32 12.86 -3.53
CA ASN A 142 -8.54 12.74 -2.74
C ASN A 142 -8.38 13.59 -1.46
N CYS A 143 -9.07 14.73 -1.42
CA CYS A 143 -8.93 15.72 -0.33
C CYS A 143 -10.09 15.64 0.67
N ALA A 144 -11.24 15.08 0.24
CA ALA A 144 -12.46 15.06 1.05
C ALA A 144 -13.48 13.98 0.68
N LEU A 145 -13.17 13.06 -0.26
CA LEU A 145 -14.13 12.03 -0.72
C LEU A 145 -14.36 10.92 0.32
N THR A 146 -13.42 10.77 1.25
CA THR A 146 -13.52 9.83 2.38
C THR A 146 -13.29 10.58 3.68
N GLU A 147 -13.79 10.07 4.80
CA GLU A 147 -13.50 10.68 6.10
C GLU A 147 -11.99 10.71 6.38
N GLY A 148 -11.27 9.63 6.07
CA GLY A 148 -9.81 9.61 6.18
C GLY A 148 -9.12 10.67 5.31
N ALA A 149 -9.64 10.97 4.12
CA ALA A 149 -9.11 12.02 3.27
C ALA A 149 -9.28 13.43 3.87
N LYS A 150 -10.42 13.70 4.50
CA LYS A 150 -10.63 14.96 5.22
C LYS A 150 -9.65 15.11 6.38
N GLN A 151 -9.52 14.06 7.20
CA GLN A 151 -8.69 14.11 8.40
C GLN A 151 -7.20 14.27 8.08
N ARG A 152 -6.67 13.46 7.16
CA ARG A 152 -5.26 13.58 6.76
C ARG A 152 -4.93 14.95 6.17
N PHE A 153 -5.88 15.57 5.46
CA PHE A 153 -5.66 16.91 4.91
C PHE A 153 -5.58 17.98 6.00
N ILE A 154 -6.45 17.90 7.02
CA ILE A 154 -6.35 18.77 8.20
C ILE A 154 -5.00 18.57 8.90
N VAL A 155 -4.56 17.32 9.11
CA VAL A 155 -3.25 17.03 9.72
C VAL A 155 -2.12 17.68 8.92
N VAL A 156 -2.13 17.56 7.59
CA VAL A 156 -1.12 18.17 6.72
C VAL A 156 -1.10 19.70 6.88
N GLN A 157 -2.27 20.34 6.85
CA GLN A 157 -2.38 21.80 7.02
C GLN A 157 -1.88 22.25 8.39
N GLN A 158 -2.12 21.47 9.45
CA GLN A 158 -1.62 21.77 10.78
C GLN A 158 -0.10 21.62 10.88
N LEU A 159 0.49 20.60 10.25
CA LEU A 159 1.95 20.47 10.15
C LEU A 159 2.57 21.69 9.45
N GLN A 160 1.96 22.19 8.37
CA GLN A 160 2.40 23.44 7.71
C GLN A 160 2.31 24.65 8.66
N ARG A 161 1.20 24.80 9.39
CA ARG A 161 1.01 25.89 10.38
C ARG A 161 2.02 25.82 11.54
N LEU A 162 2.41 24.63 11.94
CA LEU A 162 3.47 24.39 12.92
C LEU A 162 4.87 24.64 12.35
N GLY A 163 4.99 25.08 11.10
CA GLY A 163 6.24 25.45 10.44
C GLY A 163 7.05 24.28 9.90
N VAL A 164 6.41 23.12 9.65
CA VAL A 164 7.05 22.05 8.87
C VAL A 164 6.92 22.39 7.39
N GLY A 165 8.02 22.36 6.64
CA GLY A 165 8.02 22.55 5.19
C GLY A 165 7.38 21.37 4.48
N VAL A 166 6.05 21.40 4.31
CA VAL A 166 5.30 20.37 3.58
C VAL A 166 4.89 20.89 2.21
N ASP A 167 5.42 20.26 1.17
CA ASP A 167 5.04 20.49 -0.22
C ASP A 167 3.93 19.52 -0.64
N ILE A 168 2.86 20.07 -1.21
CA ILE A 168 1.65 19.30 -1.56
C ILE A 168 1.50 19.23 -3.08
N TYR A 169 1.61 18.01 -3.60
CA TYR A 169 1.45 17.67 -5.01
C TYR A 169 0.08 17.05 -5.30
N GLY A 170 -0.40 17.24 -6.54
CA GLY A 170 -1.66 16.68 -7.01
C GLY A 170 -2.85 17.59 -6.69
N HIS A 171 -4.07 17.06 -6.84
CA HIS A 171 -5.30 17.87 -6.78
C HIS A 171 -5.56 18.53 -5.40
N CYS A 172 -4.96 18.02 -4.32
CA CYS A 172 -5.09 18.61 -2.98
C CYS A 172 -4.08 19.72 -2.68
N GLY A 173 -3.16 20.00 -3.61
CA GLY A 173 -2.16 21.07 -3.48
C GLY A 173 -2.06 21.89 -4.76
N ASN A 174 -1.00 22.68 -4.84
CA ASN A 174 -0.70 23.56 -5.97
C ASN A 174 0.50 23.10 -6.80
N LEU A 175 1.22 22.05 -6.37
CA LEU A 175 2.40 21.56 -7.07
C LEU A 175 2.04 20.41 -8.02
N THR A 176 2.73 20.39 -9.16
CA THR A 176 2.66 19.34 -10.17
C THR A 176 4.05 18.75 -10.42
N PHE A 177 4.08 17.54 -10.95
CA PHE A 177 5.35 16.95 -11.38
C PHE A 177 5.74 17.54 -12.73
N GLY A 178 6.91 18.17 -12.79
CA GLY A 178 7.52 18.61 -14.04
C GLY A 178 8.14 17.45 -14.82
N SER A 179 9.02 17.78 -15.76
CA SER A 179 9.76 16.80 -16.59
C SER A 179 10.60 15.79 -15.79
N LYS A 180 10.97 16.12 -14.56
CA LYS A 180 11.67 15.22 -13.62
C LYS A 180 10.85 13.96 -13.27
N GLY A 181 9.53 14.01 -13.40
CA GLY A 181 8.64 12.88 -13.13
C GLY A 181 8.41 12.60 -11.64
N PHE A 182 7.52 11.65 -11.34
CA PHE A 182 7.00 11.40 -10.00
C PHE A 182 8.07 10.99 -8.98
N TYR A 183 8.66 9.80 -9.14
CA TYR A 183 9.59 9.25 -8.15
C TYR A 183 10.90 10.02 -8.02
N PRO A 184 11.52 10.51 -9.12
CA PRO A 184 12.72 11.32 -9.01
C PRO A 184 12.46 12.63 -8.27
N THR A 185 11.27 13.25 -8.43
CA THR A 185 10.89 14.43 -7.64
C THR A 185 10.75 14.09 -6.17
N LEU A 186 10.05 13.00 -5.83
CA LEU A 186 9.92 12.58 -4.43
C LEU A 186 11.26 12.21 -3.77
N ALA A 187 12.26 11.81 -4.56
CA ALA A 187 13.59 11.47 -4.06
C ALA A 187 14.36 12.67 -3.47
N ASP A 188 13.95 13.90 -3.82
CA ASP A 188 14.50 15.15 -3.28
C ASP A 188 14.03 15.43 -1.84
N TYR A 189 13.03 14.70 -1.35
CA TYR A 189 12.44 14.95 -0.04
C TYR A 189 12.99 14.01 1.04
N LYS A 190 13.17 14.54 2.25
CA LYS A 190 13.54 13.73 3.43
C LYS A 190 12.43 12.80 3.86
N PHE A 191 11.22 13.31 3.91
CA PHE A 191 10.05 12.59 4.36
C PHE A 191 8.96 12.57 3.30
N TYR A 192 8.18 11.49 3.32
CA TYR A 192 6.96 11.38 2.54
C TYR A 192 5.79 11.08 3.48
N LEU A 193 4.71 11.86 3.37
CA LEU A 193 3.47 11.58 4.11
C LEU A 193 2.75 10.40 3.47
N ALA A 194 3.03 9.19 3.97
CA ALA A 194 2.38 7.94 3.57
C ALA A 194 0.98 7.81 4.21
N PHE A 195 0.16 8.85 4.03
CA PHE A 195 -1.13 9.00 4.67
C PHE A 195 -2.22 8.36 3.83
N GLU A 196 -2.83 7.30 4.35
CA GLU A 196 -3.92 6.61 3.66
C GLU A 196 -5.22 7.40 3.69
N ASN A 197 -6.13 7.09 2.77
CA ASN A 197 -7.43 7.74 2.70
C ASN A 197 -8.50 7.07 3.58
N GLY A 198 -8.13 6.07 4.38
CA GLY A 198 -8.97 5.36 5.34
C GLY A 198 -8.37 5.45 6.74
N VAL A 199 -9.23 5.44 7.77
CA VAL A 199 -8.83 5.58 9.18
C VAL A 199 -8.89 4.21 9.84
N HIS A 200 -7.76 3.75 10.38
CA HIS A 200 -7.59 2.48 11.10
C HIS A 200 -8.15 1.22 10.40
N CYS A 201 -8.24 1.24 9.07
CA CYS A 201 -8.63 0.06 8.29
C CYS A 201 -7.53 -1.01 8.32
N ARG A 202 -7.92 -2.23 8.68
CA ARG A 202 -7.00 -3.34 8.92
C ARG A 202 -6.19 -3.66 7.67
N GLY A 203 -4.86 -3.62 7.80
CA GLY A 203 -3.92 -3.91 6.72
C GLY A 203 -3.95 -2.92 5.55
N TYR A 204 -4.66 -1.79 5.67
CA TYR A 204 -4.80 -0.83 4.57
C TYR A 204 -3.53 0.01 4.41
N ILE A 205 -2.54 -0.57 3.73
CA ILE A 205 -1.22 0.01 3.44
C ILE A 205 -0.96 -0.15 1.94
N THR A 206 -0.69 0.94 1.23
CA THR A 206 -0.73 0.98 -0.24
C THR A 206 0.61 1.39 -0.87
N GLU A 207 0.60 1.84 -2.14
CA GLU A 207 1.77 2.39 -2.83
C GLU A 207 2.47 3.50 -2.07
N LYS A 208 1.74 4.21 -1.19
CA LYS A 208 2.26 5.37 -0.46
C LYS A 208 3.45 5.01 0.42
N LEU A 209 3.38 3.88 1.12
CA LEU A 209 4.48 3.38 1.95
C LEU A 209 5.62 2.82 1.07
N TRP A 210 5.27 1.95 0.11
CA TRP A 210 6.25 1.15 -0.61
C TRP A 210 6.93 1.90 -1.75
N PHE A 211 6.13 2.51 -2.63
CA PHE A 211 6.61 3.13 -3.86
C PHE A 211 6.88 4.62 -3.67
N ASN A 212 5.96 5.34 -3.05
CA ASN A 212 6.12 6.80 -2.95
C ASN A 212 7.17 7.18 -1.87
N ALA A 213 7.29 6.39 -0.80
CA ALA A 213 8.28 6.63 0.25
C ALA A 213 9.53 5.76 0.08
N PHE A 214 9.46 4.45 0.38
CA PHE A 214 10.68 3.62 0.42
C PHE A 214 11.42 3.58 -0.91
N TYR A 215 10.72 3.38 -2.01
CA TYR A 215 11.35 3.33 -3.33
C TYR A 215 11.93 4.68 -3.78
N SER A 216 11.28 5.80 -3.47
CA SER A 216 11.88 7.14 -3.68
C SER A 216 13.01 7.46 -2.70
N GLY A 217 13.29 6.62 -1.71
CA GLY A 217 14.33 6.87 -0.72
C GLY A 217 13.97 7.98 0.28
N ALA A 218 12.68 8.26 0.48
CA ALA A 218 12.19 9.10 1.56
C ALA A 218 11.82 8.24 2.78
N VAL A 219 11.90 8.83 3.98
CA VAL A 219 11.41 8.18 5.21
C VAL A 219 9.89 8.37 5.30
N PRO A 220 9.09 7.29 5.32
CA PRO A 220 7.64 7.41 5.42
C PRO A 220 7.22 7.91 6.80
N ILE A 221 6.32 8.90 6.81
CA ILE A 221 5.51 9.27 7.96
C ILE A 221 4.14 8.66 7.72
N VAL A 222 3.74 7.72 8.57
CA VAL A 222 2.58 6.85 8.34
C VAL A 222 1.39 7.31 9.19
N TRP A 223 0.23 7.42 8.55
CA TRP A 223 -1.06 7.69 9.18
C TRP A 223 -2.17 6.95 8.42
N GLY A 224 -3.17 6.47 9.14
CA GLY A 224 -4.28 5.70 8.59
C GLY A 224 -4.30 4.29 9.17
N PRO A 225 -3.45 3.35 8.73
CA PRO A 225 -3.43 2.00 9.27
C PRO A 225 -3.02 1.96 10.75
N PRO A 226 -3.48 0.96 11.53
CA PRO A 226 -2.94 0.71 12.87
C PRO A 226 -1.42 0.48 12.83
N LYS A 227 -0.68 1.01 13.81
CA LYS A 227 0.79 0.87 13.88
C LYS A 227 1.23 -0.59 13.83
N SER A 228 0.53 -1.48 14.52
CA SER A 228 0.81 -2.92 14.54
C SER A 228 0.82 -3.52 13.13
N ASP A 229 -0.08 -3.10 12.25
CA ASP A 229 -0.14 -3.61 10.88
C ASP A 229 1.08 -3.16 10.06
N VAL A 230 1.58 -1.95 10.33
CA VAL A 230 2.79 -1.41 9.70
C VAL A 230 4.04 -2.12 10.22
N GLU A 231 4.17 -2.28 11.55
CA GLU A 231 5.30 -2.99 12.20
C GLU A 231 5.42 -4.44 11.75
N GLU A 232 4.30 -5.07 11.39
CA GLU A 232 4.30 -6.44 10.90
C GLU A 232 4.87 -6.60 9.50
N ILE A 233 5.02 -5.54 8.71
CA ILE A 233 5.43 -5.63 7.29
C ILE A 233 6.55 -4.68 6.89
N ALA A 234 6.73 -3.55 7.59
CA ALA A 234 7.82 -2.61 7.35
C ALA A 234 9.08 -3.05 8.12
N PRO A 235 10.29 -2.78 7.59
CA PRO A 235 11.51 -2.98 8.35
C PRO A 235 11.48 -2.17 9.68
N PRO A 236 11.89 -2.73 10.82
CA PRO A 236 11.96 -2.00 12.08
C PRO A 236 12.87 -0.76 11.98
N GLY A 237 12.43 0.35 12.57
CA GLY A 237 13.15 1.62 12.55
C GLY A 237 13.19 2.30 11.18
N SER A 238 12.34 1.90 10.22
CA SER A 238 12.32 2.47 8.86
C SER A 238 11.28 3.56 8.62
N PHE A 239 10.37 3.78 9.56
CA PHE A 239 9.23 4.69 9.41
C PHE A 239 8.94 5.44 10.70
N ILE A 240 8.25 6.56 10.57
CA ILE A 240 7.72 7.37 11.67
C ILE A 240 6.22 7.13 11.71
N HIS A 241 5.66 6.66 12.83
CA HIS A 241 4.21 6.52 12.94
C HIS A 241 3.60 7.76 13.59
N TYR A 242 2.48 8.25 13.05
CA TYR A 242 1.74 9.35 13.64
C TYR A 242 1.36 9.10 15.11
N ASP A 243 0.94 7.87 15.42
CA ASP A 243 0.51 7.49 16.77
C ASP A 243 1.66 7.41 17.80
N ASP A 244 2.93 7.56 17.39
CA ASP A 244 4.09 7.55 18.32
C ASP A 244 4.23 8.85 19.11
N PHE A 245 3.56 9.93 18.69
CA PHE A 245 3.67 11.25 19.31
C PHE A 245 2.46 11.56 20.16
N ASN A 246 2.62 12.39 21.19
CA ASN A 246 1.55 12.89 22.05
C ASN A 246 0.89 14.18 21.52
N SER A 247 1.41 14.77 20.45
CA SER A 247 0.76 15.89 19.76
C SER A 247 1.32 16.11 18.35
N LEU A 248 0.65 16.94 17.56
CA LEU A 248 1.18 17.38 16.26
C LEU A 248 2.41 18.27 16.42
N GLU A 249 2.49 19.05 17.49
CA GLU A 249 3.65 19.86 17.86
C GLU A 249 4.86 18.98 18.16
N GLU A 250 4.67 17.86 18.87
CA GLU A 250 5.74 16.89 19.11
C GLU A 250 6.23 16.26 17.80
N LEU A 251 5.32 15.82 16.93
CA LEU A 251 5.68 15.31 15.60
C LEU A 251 6.41 16.39 14.79
N ALA A 252 5.90 17.62 14.74
CA ALA A 252 6.52 18.73 14.02
C ALA A 252 7.92 19.04 14.56
N LYS A 253 8.10 19.06 15.88
CA LYS A 253 9.40 19.25 16.54
C LYS A 253 10.36 18.12 16.19
N TYR A 254 9.88 16.88 16.18
CA TYR A 254 10.68 15.72 15.81
C TYR A 254 11.14 15.77 14.35
N LEU A 255 10.25 16.12 13.43
CA LEU A 255 10.59 16.27 12.00
C LEU A 255 11.63 17.38 11.78
N LYS A 256 11.48 18.52 12.46
CA LYS A 256 12.47 19.62 12.41
C LYS A 256 13.83 19.20 12.98
N HIS A 257 13.82 18.45 14.09
CA HIS A 257 15.07 17.91 14.65
C HIS A 257 15.78 16.99 13.64
N LEU A 258 15.07 16.03 13.04
CA LEU A 258 15.64 15.15 12.02
C LEU A 258 16.07 15.89 10.76
N ASP A 259 15.42 16.99 10.41
CA ASP A 259 15.84 17.82 9.27
C ASP A 259 17.22 18.46 9.52
N THR A 260 17.52 18.86 10.75
CA THR A 260 18.81 19.46 11.11
C THR A 260 19.87 18.46 11.59
N ASP A 261 19.48 17.26 12.02
CA ASP A 261 20.38 16.23 12.54
C ASP A 261 20.50 15.06 11.55
N MET A 262 21.55 15.12 10.73
CA MET A 262 21.85 14.08 9.74
C MET A 262 22.09 12.71 10.38
N GLY A 263 22.69 12.66 11.58
CA GLY A 263 22.97 11.41 12.27
C GLY A 263 21.68 10.72 12.72
N ALA A 264 20.76 11.49 13.31
CA ALA A 264 19.44 10.99 13.69
C ALA A 264 18.62 10.56 12.47
N TYR A 265 18.63 11.34 11.39
CA TYR A 265 17.93 10.99 10.15
C TYR A 265 18.48 9.71 9.49
N THR A 266 19.80 9.55 9.46
CA THR A 266 20.47 8.39 8.84
C THR A 266 20.07 7.06 9.49
N LYS A 267 19.69 7.06 10.78
CA LYS A 267 19.22 5.85 11.48
C LYS A 267 18.00 5.19 10.80
N TYR A 268 17.15 5.97 10.13
CA TYR A 268 15.98 5.45 9.40
C TYR A 268 16.33 4.63 8.15
N PHE A 269 17.59 4.65 7.72
CA PHE A 269 18.08 3.88 6.58
C PHE A 269 18.78 2.60 7.03
N ALA A 270 18.84 2.30 8.33
CA ALA A 270 19.64 1.21 8.88
C ALA A 270 19.30 -0.18 8.33
N TRP A 271 18.02 -0.40 8.08
CA TRP A 271 17.51 -1.63 7.49
C TRP A 271 18.05 -1.90 6.07
N ARG A 272 18.49 -0.86 5.34
CA ARG A 272 19.03 -1.01 3.97
C ARG A 272 20.41 -1.64 3.94
N TRP A 273 21.20 -1.52 5.01
CA TRP A 273 22.45 -2.26 5.14
C TRP A 273 22.19 -3.76 5.34
N LYS A 274 21.13 -4.11 6.08
CA LYS A 274 20.71 -5.50 6.34
C LYS A 274 20.06 -6.15 5.12
N ILE A 275 19.38 -5.37 4.28
CA ILE A 275 18.71 -5.86 3.07
C ILE A 275 19.04 -4.98 1.85
N PRO A 276 20.29 -5.06 1.32
CA PRO A 276 20.69 -4.25 0.17
C PRO A 276 19.86 -4.55 -1.08
N GLY A 277 19.58 -3.50 -1.87
CA GLY A 277 18.90 -3.61 -3.16
C GLY A 277 17.41 -3.93 -3.13
N TYR A 278 16.82 -4.13 -1.94
CA TYR A 278 15.42 -4.56 -1.82
C TYR A 278 14.41 -3.51 -2.29
N TYR A 279 14.65 -2.25 -1.94
CA TYR A 279 14.04 -1.09 -2.59
C TYR A 279 15.19 -0.29 -3.21
N PRO A 280 15.35 -0.28 -4.53
CA PRO A 280 16.36 0.55 -5.18
C PRO A 280 16.21 2.00 -4.72
N LEU A 281 17.32 2.68 -4.39
CA LEU A 281 17.27 4.09 -3.98
C LEU A 281 16.98 5.02 -5.17
N LEU A 282 17.17 4.52 -6.41
CA LEU A 282 17.17 5.34 -7.62
C LEU A 282 16.88 4.64 -8.96
N GLU A 283 16.73 3.32 -9.02
CA GLU A 283 16.57 2.65 -10.32
C GLU A 283 15.11 2.30 -10.61
N HIS A 284 14.62 2.79 -11.76
CA HIS A 284 13.30 2.48 -12.30
C HIS A 284 13.35 1.49 -13.44
N LYS A 285 12.77 0.31 -13.21
CA LYS A 285 12.30 -0.58 -14.28
C LYS A 285 10.97 -1.20 -13.87
N ASN A 286 9.93 -0.39 -14.00
CA ASN A 286 8.51 -0.77 -14.03
C ASN A 286 7.87 -1.14 -12.69
N HIS A 287 6.81 -0.42 -12.37
CA HIS A 287 5.78 -0.92 -11.45
C HIS A 287 5.08 -2.08 -12.12
N PHE A 288 5.57 -3.29 -11.83
CA PHE A 288 4.78 -4.48 -12.09
C PHE A 288 3.46 -4.34 -11.34
N ASP A 289 2.33 -4.65 -11.98
CA ASP A 289 1.03 -4.69 -11.29
C ASP A 289 1.02 -5.92 -10.36
N ASN A 290 1.56 -5.74 -9.15
CA ASN A 290 1.91 -6.83 -8.25
C ASN A 290 0.73 -7.76 -7.94
N ALA A 291 -0.49 -7.23 -7.89
CA ALA A 291 -1.68 -8.03 -7.64
C ALA A 291 -1.89 -9.15 -8.67
N PHE A 292 -1.71 -8.88 -9.97
CA PHE A 292 -1.94 -9.89 -11.01
C PHE A 292 -0.77 -10.86 -11.18
N CYS A 293 0.45 -10.44 -10.84
CA CYS A 293 1.56 -11.39 -10.67
C CYS A 293 1.24 -12.40 -9.58
N GLU A 294 0.83 -11.93 -8.39
CA GLU A 294 0.53 -12.83 -7.28
C GLU A 294 -0.62 -13.75 -7.61
N LEU A 295 -1.65 -13.24 -8.28
CA LEU A 295 -2.73 -14.08 -8.78
C LEU A 295 -2.22 -15.13 -9.77
N CYS A 296 -1.37 -14.75 -10.72
CA CYS A 296 -0.77 -15.68 -11.68
C CYS A 296 0.06 -16.77 -10.98
N ARG A 297 0.92 -16.38 -10.03
CA ARG A 297 1.73 -17.30 -9.22
C ARG A 297 0.85 -18.23 -8.40
N PHE A 298 -0.20 -17.69 -7.78
CA PHE A 298 -1.18 -18.42 -6.98
C PHE A 298 -1.91 -19.47 -7.82
N ILE A 299 -2.37 -19.10 -9.01
CA ILE A 299 -2.99 -20.01 -9.99
C ILE A 299 -2.02 -21.12 -10.39
N LYS A 300 -0.80 -20.76 -10.83
CA LYS A 300 0.20 -21.74 -11.29
C LYS A 300 0.74 -22.65 -10.17
N GLY A 301 0.65 -22.23 -8.92
CA GLY A 301 0.98 -23.05 -7.74
C GLY A 301 0.02 -24.22 -7.52
N GLY A 302 -1.11 -24.27 -8.25
CA GLY A 302 -2.03 -25.40 -8.28
C GLY A 302 -3.49 -24.99 -8.07
N VAL A 303 -4.16 -24.51 -9.13
CA VAL A 303 -5.63 -24.27 -9.15
C VAL A 303 -6.44 -25.53 -8.81
N ASN A 304 -5.94 -26.71 -9.18
CA ASN A 304 -6.70 -27.96 -9.15
C ASN A 304 -6.97 -28.56 -7.75
N GLN A 305 -6.65 -27.86 -6.67
CA GLN A 305 -7.05 -28.26 -5.31
C GLN A 305 -7.99 -27.27 -4.61
N VAL A 306 -8.29 -26.09 -5.19
CA VAL A 306 -8.93 -24.98 -4.43
C VAL A 306 -10.10 -24.28 -5.15
N SER A 307 -10.42 -24.60 -6.41
CA SER A 307 -11.59 -24.02 -7.11
C SER A 307 -12.95 -24.43 -6.51
N HIS A 308 -12.98 -25.48 -5.67
CA HIS A 308 -14.16 -25.88 -4.91
C HIS A 308 -14.40 -25.02 -3.66
N LYS A 309 -13.38 -24.30 -3.18
CA LYS A 309 -13.53 -23.39 -2.04
C LYS A 309 -14.25 -22.14 -2.49
N THR A 310 -15.22 -21.72 -1.69
CA THR A 310 -15.87 -20.41 -1.78
C THR A 310 -15.56 -19.59 -0.53
N VAL A 311 -15.67 -18.27 -0.65
CA VAL A 311 -15.69 -17.34 0.47
C VAL A 311 -17.08 -17.44 1.11
N PRO A 312 -17.23 -18.00 2.32
CA PRO A 312 -18.56 -18.29 2.87
C PRO A 312 -19.41 -17.03 3.05
N SER A 313 -18.79 -15.92 3.44
CA SER A 313 -19.44 -14.62 3.44
C SER A 313 -18.45 -13.51 3.19
N LEU A 314 -18.61 -12.84 2.05
CA LEU A 314 -17.75 -11.71 1.68
C LEU A 314 -17.96 -10.52 2.61
N LYS A 315 -19.18 -10.33 3.12
CA LYS A 315 -19.49 -9.31 4.12
C LYS A 315 -18.75 -9.56 5.43
N LYS A 316 -18.81 -10.77 5.98
CA LYS A 316 -18.08 -11.11 7.21
C LYS A 316 -16.59 -10.94 7.04
N PHE A 317 -16.06 -11.36 5.89
CA PHE A 317 -14.66 -11.17 5.56
C PHE A 317 -14.28 -9.69 5.47
N TRP A 318 -15.00 -8.89 4.68
CA TRP A 318 -14.54 -7.56 4.27
C TRP A 318 -15.03 -6.42 5.15
N PHE A 319 -16.26 -6.49 5.65
CA PHE A 319 -16.84 -5.48 6.52
C PHE A 319 -16.73 -5.91 7.98
N ASP A 320 -17.39 -6.99 8.37
CA ASP A 320 -17.58 -7.27 9.80
C ASP A 320 -16.27 -7.64 10.54
N ALA A 321 -15.23 -8.02 9.82
CA ALA A 321 -13.90 -8.31 10.37
C ALA A 321 -12.90 -7.13 10.32
N ASP A 322 -13.33 -5.95 9.88
CA ASP A 322 -12.51 -4.73 9.95
C ASP A 322 -12.69 -4.04 11.32
N THR A 323 -11.92 -2.98 11.57
CA THR A 323 -12.01 -2.26 12.84
C THR A 323 -13.28 -1.38 12.90
N ASP A 324 -13.80 -1.17 14.10
CA ASP A 324 -14.92 -0.24 14.32
C ASP A 324 -14.59 1.17 13.82
N ASP A 325 -13.35 1.62 14.01
CA ASP A 325 -12.90 2.93 13.53
C ASP A 325 -12.90 3.01 12.00
N CYS A 326 -12.51 1.94 11.31
CA CYS A 326 -12.60 1.88 9.85
C CYS A 326 -14.02 1.93 9.34
N LEU A 327 -15.02 1.40 10.05
CA LEU A 327 -16.40 1.36 9.57
C LEU A 327 -17.32 2.42 10.14
N LYS A 328 -16.80 3.40 10.88
CA LYS A 328 -17.58 4.58 11.30
C LYS A 328 -17.89 5.46 10.09
N MET A 329 -19.17 5.65 9.80
CA MET A 329 -19.66 6.52 8.72
C MET A 329 -19.16 7.96 8.88
N PHE A 330 -19.19 8.45 10.12
CA PHE A 330 -18.54 9.69 10.53
C PHE A 330 -17.50 9.36 11.58
N VAL A 331 -16.24 9.44 11.19
CA VAL A 331 -15.16 9.43 12.15
C VAL A 331 -15.10 10.86 12.69
N LYS A 332 -15.42 11.07 13.98
CA LYS A 332 -15.06 12.34 14.65
C LYS A 332 -13.62 12.62 14.27
N PHE A 333 -13.28 13.87 13.90
CA PHE A 333 -11.89 14.24 13.59
C PHE A 333 -11.02 13.50 14.62
N TYR A 334 -10.13 12.63 14.15
CA TYR A 334 -9.26 11.81 14.97
C TYR A 334 -7.89 12.50 15.01
N PRO A 335 -7.76 13.71 15.58
CA PRO A 335 -6.52 13.94 16.25
C PRO A 335 -6.60 13.03 17.47
N LYS A 336 -5.53 12.31 17.75
CA LYS A 336 -5.34 11.73 19.07
C LYS A 336 -5.44 12.84 20.18
N TRP A 337 -5.53 14.13 19.78
CA TRP A 337 -5.36 15.37 20.54
C TRP A 337 -6.45 16.42 20.23
N LYS A 338 -7.34 16.69 21.18
CA LYS A 338 -8.32 17.78 21.08
C LYS A 338 -7.66 19.15 21.03
#